data_AF-A0A8H4W375-F1
#
_entry.id   AF-A0A8H4W375-F1
#
_cell.length_a   1.000
_cell.length_b   1.000
_cell.length_c   1.000
_cell.angle_alpha   90.00
_cell.angle_beta   90.00
_cell.angle_gamma   90.00
#
_symmetry.space_group_name_H-M   'P 1'
#
loop_
_entity.id
_entity.type
_entity.pdbx_description
1 polymer ?
#
loop_
_entity_poly.entity_id
_entity_poly.type
_entity_poly.pdbx_seq_one_letter_code
_entity_poly.pdbx_strand_id
1 'polypeptide(L)'
;MAAPVEERISVPIDDPNADTEWNDILRKHGVIPEKPPSPTPLIEEAILEGRRLAYENRLEGKDLDELDELEDLEDENFLEKYRQQRTQELASLTKKAIHGAVYPISKPDYSREVTDASNNGPVLVNLTSGLGTNVESRVLTELWRQAATEYGELKFCQIRGDMAIEGYPDRNCPTILVYHKGDIVKQVVTLMTISGVRIGMPEIDGLLIEVGAIKDNDMRVLKRRKDAEDLEEEKREKGGIRGSSTQANVADDDDDWD
;
A
#
# COMPACT_ATOMS: atom_id res chain seq x y z
N MET A 1 -79.53 -23.47 -17.91
CA MET A 1 -78.52 -22.44 -18.25
C MET A 1 -78.78 -21.27 -17.30
N ALA A 2 -77.85 -20.71 -16.54
CA ALA A 2 -76.40 -20.69 -16.64
C ALA A 2 -75.77 -20.67 -15.23
N ALA A 3 -74.56 -21.22 -15.10
CA ALA A 3 -73.78 -21.18 -13.86
C ALA A 3 -73.39 -19.73 -13.51
N PRO A 4 -73.27 -19.37 -12.21
CA PRO A 4 -72.76 -18.06 -11.84
C PRO A 4 -71.30 -17.99 -12.29
N VAL A 5 -71.00 -16.97 -13.09
CA VAL A 5 -69.68 -16.73 -13.67
C VAL A 5 -68.75 -16.35 -12.50
N GLU A 6 -67.74 -17.18 -12.23
CA GLU A 6 -66.62 -16.79 -11.38
C GLU A 6 -65.90 -15.63 -12.08
N GLU A 7 -66.24 -14.40 -11.73
CA GLU A 7 -65.44 -13.23 -12.10
C GLU A 7 -64.11 -13.33 -11.36
N ARG A 8 -63.10 -13.80 -12.08
CA ARG A 8 -61.71 -13.72 -11.63
C ARG A 8 -61.27 -12.27 -11.78
N ILE A 9 -61.43 -11.52 -10.70
CA ILE A 9 -60.96 -10.13 -10.60
C ILE A 9 -59.43 -10.16 -10.75
N SER A 10 -58.93 -9.72 -11.91
CA SER A 10 -57.51 -9.52 -12.13
C SER A 10 -57.09 -8.19 -11.51
N VAL A 11 -56.62 -8.25 -10.26
CA VAL A 11 -56.03 -7.09 -9.58
C VAL A 11 -54.71 -6.76 -10.31
N PRO A 12 -54.49 -5.52 -10.77
CA PRO A 12 -53.21 -5.13 -11.34
C PRO A 12 -52.14 -5.32 -10.27
N ILE A 13 -51.15 -6.17 -10.56
CA ILE A 13 -49.99 -6.33 -9.68
C ILE A 13 -49.14 -5.09 -9.91
N ASP A 14 -49.30 -4.08 -9.05
CA ASP A 14 -48.29 -3.03 -8.90
C ASP A 14 -46.97 -3.71 -8.54
N ASP A 15 -45.89 -3.27 -9.20
CA ASP A 15 -44.50 -3.72 -9.12
C ASP A 15 -44.25 -4.96 -8.21
N PRO A 16 -43.87 -6.14 -8.76
CA PRO A 16 -43.64 -7.38 -8.00
C PRO A 16 -42.63 -7.24 -6.84
N ASN A 17 -41.81 -6.19 -6.85
CA ASN A 17 -40.84 -5.87 -5.79
C ASN A 17 -41.35 -4.89 -4.73
N ALA A 18 -42.55 -4.33 -4.86
CA ALA A 18 -43.13 -3.43 -3.87
C ALA A 18 -43.46 -4.18 -2.57
N ASP A 19 -43.06 -3.61 -1.44
CA ASP A 19 -43.29 -4.18 -0.11
C ASP A 19 -44.63 -3.70 0.46
N THR A 20 -45.71 -4.27 -0.06
CA THR A 20 -47.07 -4.04 0.44
C THR A 20 -47.58 -5.27 1.18
N GLU A 21 -48.47 -5.07 2.17
CA GLU A 21 -49.10 -6.17 2.92
C GLU A 21 -49.80 -7.19 2.00
N TRP A 22 -50.26 -6.75 0.83
CA TRP A 22 -50.85 -7.60 -0.19
C TRP A 22 -49.81 -8.49 -0.91
N ASN A 23 -48.63 -7.95 -1.25
CA ASN A 23 -47.56 -8.73 -1.91
C ASN A 23 -46.97 -9.81 -0.98
N ASP A 24 -46.91 -9.56 0.33
CA ASP A 24 -46.45 -10.57 1.30
C ASP A 24 -47.46 -11.72 1.47
N ILE A 25 -48.75 -11.43 1.44
CA ILE A 25 -49.81 -12.45 1.43
C ILE A 25 -49.72 -13.29 0.14
N LEU A 26 -49.46 -12.64 -1.01
CA LEU A 26 -49.30 -13.33 -2.30
C LEU A 26 -48.02 -14.20 -2.38
N ARG A 27 -46.92 -13.78 -1.74
CA ARG A 27 -45.70 -14.61 -1.56
C ARG A 27 -46.01 -15.85 -0.72
N LYS A 28 -46.72 -15.69 0.41
CA LYS A 28 -47.12 -16.78 1.30
C LYS A 28 -48.07 -17.79 0.66
N HIS A 29 -48.91 -17.34 -0.27
CA HIS A 29 -49.82 -18.19 -1.05
C HIS A 29 -49.18 -18.78 -2.32
N GLY A 30 -47.91 -18.52 -2.59
CA GLY A 30 -47.16 -19.11 -3.71
C GLY A 30 -47.48 -18.54 -5.09
N VAL A 31 -48.12 -17.36 -5.14
CA VAL A 31 -48.48 -16.67 -6.40
C VAL A 31 -47.30 -15.84 -6.93
N ILE A 32 -46.43 -15.35 -6.04
CA ILE A 32 -45.21 -14.59 -6.35
C ILE A 32 -44.02 -15.28 -5.65
N PRO A 33 -42.83 -15.38 -6.28
CA PRO A 33 -41.63 -15.94 -5.64
C PRO A 33 -41.24 -15.22 -4.34
N GLU A 34 -40.71 -15.97 -3.37
CA GLU A 34 -40.19 -15.38 -2.12
C GLU A 34 -39.00 -14.45 -2.42
N LYS A 35 -38.93 -13.34 -1.68
CA LYS A 35 -37.86 -12.35 -1.80
C LYS A 35 -36.55 -12.99 -1.32
N PRO A 36 -35.41 -12.77 -1.98
CA PRO A 36 -34.12 -13.22 -1.45
C PRO A 36 -33.95 -12.68 -0.02
N PRO A 37 -33.37 -13.47 0.90
CA PRO A 37 -33.15 -13.03 2.27
C PRO A 37 -32.38 -11.71 2.27
N SER A 38 -32.80 -10.76 3.10
CA SER A 38 -32.17 -9.44 3.16
C SER A 38 -30.69 -9.61 3.51
N PRO A 39 -29.75 -8.90 2.86
CA PRO A 39 -28.32 -8.99 3.18
C PRO A 39 -27.95 -8.40 4.56
N THR A 40 -28.89 -7.75 5.24
CA THR A 40 -28.72 -7.02 6.50
C THR A 40 -27.99 -7.78 7.62
N PRO A 41 -28.33 -9.05 7.97
CA PRO A 41 -27.61 -9.78 9.00
C PRO A 41 -26.16 -10.10 8.60
N LEU A 42 -25.90 -10.35 7.32
CA LEU A 42 -24.52 -10.53 6.81
C LEU A 42 -23.70 -9.24 6.93
N ILE A 43 -24.34 -8.10 6.68
CA ILE A 43 -23.71 -6.78 6.80
C ILE A 43 -23.42 -6.45 8.26
N GLU A 44 -24.34 -6.73 9.18
CA GLU A 44 -24.16 -6.52 10.62
C GLU A 44 -23.03 -7.38 11.20
N GLU A 45 -22.97 -8.67 10.82
CA GLU A 45 -21.89 -9.57 11.22
C GLU A 45 -20.53 -9.08 10.68
N ALA A 46 -20.47 -8.68 9.41
CA ALA A 46 -19.24 -8.14 8.81
C ALA A 46 -18.78 -6.84 9.47
N ILE A 47 -19.71 -5.96 9.87
CA ILE A 47 -19.38 -4.72 10.61
C ILE A 47 -18.82 -5.05 11.99
N LEU A 48 -19.41 -6.01 12.70
CA LEU A 48 -18.97 -6.41 14.04
C LEU A 48 -17.58 -7.07 13.98
N GLU A 49 -17.36 -7.94 12.99
CA GLU A 49 -16.06 -8.55 12.74
C GLU A 49 -15.00 -7.50 12.37
N GLY A 50 -15.34 -6.55 11.50
CA GLY A 50 -14.46 -5.43 11.15
C GLY A 50 -14.07 -4.58 12.36
N ARG A 51 -15.01 -4.34 13.28
CA ARG A 51 -14.72 -3.62 14.54
C ARG A 51 -13.77 -4.41 15.44
N ARG A 52 -13.91 -5.73 15.52
CA ARG A 52 -13.02 -6.58 16.33
C ARG A 52 -11.61 -6.60 15.75
N LEU A 53 -11.48 -6.76 14.44
CA LEU A 53 -10.19 -6.70 13.73
C LEU A 53 -9.53 -5.33 13.88
N ALA A 54 -10.29 -4.25 13.77
CA ALA A 54 -9.77 -2.90 13.98
C ALA A 54 -9.26 -2.69 15.41
N TYR A 55 -9.94 -3.26 16.41
CA TYR A 55 -9.48 -3.24 17.79
C TYR A 55 -8.18 -4.05 17.94
N GLU A 56 -8.11 -5.27 17.42
CA GLU A 56 -6.91 -6.13 17.48
C GLU A 56 -5.69 -5.51 16.79
N ASN A 57 -5.88 -4.88 15.63
CA ASN A 57 -4.81 -4.26 14.85
C ASN A 57 -4.53 -2.79 15.22
N ARG A 58 -5.16 -2.22 16.27
CA ARG A 58 -5.01 -0.79 16.61
C ARG A 58 -3.60 -0.36 17.02
N LEU A 59 -2.76 -1.33 17.39
CA LEU A 59 -1.37 -1.12 17.74
C LEU A 59 -0.42 -1.47 16.59
N GLU A 60 -0.93 -2.11 15.52
CA GLU A 60 -0.14 -2.43 14.33
C GLU A 60 0.35 -1.13 13.67
N GLY A 61 1.62 -1.10 13.29
CA GLY A 61 2.22 0.10 12.69
C GLY A 61 2.67 1.18 13.66
N LYS A 62 2.45 1.01 14.98
CA LYS A 62 2.92 1.98 15.99
C LYS A 62 4.37 1.75 16.41
N ASP A 63 5.11 2.85 16.54
CA ASP A 63 6.48 2.88 17.05
C ASP A 63 6.50 2.82 18.59
N LEU A 64 7.67 2.52 19.19
CA LEU A 64 7.80 2.37 20.65
C LEU A 64 7.42 3.64 21.41
N ASP A 65 7.73 4.81 20.84
CA ASP A 65 7.39 6.11 21.39
C ASP A 65 5.87 6.36 21.34
N GLU A 66 5.20 5.94 20.25
CA GLU A 66 3.74 6.07 20.12
C GLU A 66 3.00 5.10 21.06
N LEU A 67 3.62 3.98 21.41
CA LEU A 67 3.09 3.07 22.43
C LEU A 67 3.16 3.70 23.82
N ASP A 68 4.23 4.44 24.15
CA ASP A 68 4.34 5.16 25.43
C ASP A 68 3.21 6.16 25.62
N GLU A 69 2.82 6.87 24.58
CA GLU A 69 1.69 7.83 24.64
C GLU A 69 0.34 7.17 24.94
N LEU A 70 0.23 5.85 24.75
CA LEU A 70 -0.99 5.08 24.96
C LEU A 70 -1.02 4.36 26.31
N GLU A 71 0.04 4.47 27.11
CA GLU A 71 0.15 3.82 28.44
C GLU A 71 -1.01 4.22 29.37
N ASP A 72 -1.48 5.47 29.30
CA ASP A 72 -2.60 5.97 30.10
C ASP A 72 -3.99 5.49 29.60
N LEU A 73 -4.09 5.01 28.36
CA LEU A 73 -5.36 4.70 27.69
C LEU A 73 -5.65 3.19 27.59
N GLU A 74 -4.62 2.36 27.69
CA GLU A 74 -4.70 0.92 27.42
C GLU A 74 -4.26 0.08 28.62
N ASP A 75 -4.58 -1.22 28.59
CA ASP A 75 -4.15 -2.17 29.62
C ASP A 75 -2.63 -2.37 29.58
N GLU A 76 -1.94 -2.03 30.67
CA GLU A 76 -0.47 -2.17 30.83
C GLU A 76 0.03 -3.56 30.39
N ASN A 77 -0.70 -4.62 30.73
CA ASN A 77 -0.28 -6.01 30.45
C ASN A 77 -0.43 -6.37 28.95
N PHE A 78 -1.33 -5.70 28.23
CA PHE A 78 -1.45 -5.83 26.78
C PHE A 78 -0.34 -5.05 26.08
N LEU A 79 -0.06 -3.83 26.53
CA LEU A 79 0.98 -2.97 25.98
C LEU A 79 2.38 -3.59 26.17
N GLU A 80 2.68 -4.14 27.35
CA GLU A 80 3.96 -4.83 27.61
C GLU A 80 4.19 -6.02 26.68
N LYS A 81 3.16 -6.85 26.45
CA LYS A 81 3.27 -8.00 25.53
C LYS A 81 3.58 -7.53 24.11
N TYR A 82 2.90 -6.48 23.67
CA TYR A 82 3.13 -5.90 22.35
C TYR A 82 4.55 -5.32 22.26
N ARG A 83 4.99 -4.52 23.25
CA ARG A 83 6.39 -4.01 23.33
C ARG A 83 7.43 -5.12 23.25
N GLN A 84 7.22 -6.21 23.98
CA GLN A 84 8.10 -7.37 23.94
C GLN A 84 8.13 -8.02 22.56
N GLN A 85 6.97 -8.27 21.95
CA GLN A 85 6.88 -8.82 20.59
C GLN A 85 7.64 -7.94 19.59
N ARG A 86 7.47 -6.63 19.68
CA ARG A 86 8.08 -5.65 18.78
C ARG A 86 9.59 -5.57 18.95
N THR A 87 10.07 -5.59 20.20
CA THR A 87 11.50 -5.64 20.50
C THR A 87 12.14 -6.92 19.96
N GLN A 88 11.43 -8.05 20.02
CA GLN A 88 11.89 -9.32 19.44
C GLN A 88 11.93 -9.27 17.90
N GLU A 89 10.94 -8.66 17.25
CA GLU A 89 10.94 -8.47 15.80
C GLU A 89 12.14 -7.62 15.35
N LEU A 90 12.38 -6.47 15.98
CA LEU A 90 13.55 -5.61 15.75
C LEU A 90 14.88 -6.35 16.00
N ALA A 91 14.96 -7.10 17.10
CA ALA A 91 16.13 -7.93 17.41
C ALA A 91 16.34 -9.03 16.35
N SER A 92 15.28 -9.55 15.76
CA SER A 92 15.37 -10.56 14.69
C SER A 92 15.83 -9.95 13.37
N LEU A 93 15.35 -8.75 13.02
CA LEU A 93 15.75 -8.02 11.82
C LEU A 93 17.21 -7.61 11.89
N THR A 94 17.66 -7.06 13.02
CA THR A 94 19.07 -6.68 13.23
C THR A 94 20.01 -7.88 13.17
N LYS A 95 19.60 -9.06 13.67
CA LYS A 95 20.37 -10.31 13.51
C LYS A 95 20.44 -10.80 12.06
N LYS A 96 19.36 -10.58 11.29
CA LYS A 96 19.30 -10.95 9.86
C LYS A 96 19.97 -9.91 8.96
N ALA A 97 20.25 -8.71 9.48
CA ALA A 97 20.90 -7.63 8.76
C ALA A 97 22.39 -7.93 8.51
N ILE A 98 22.65 -8.89 7.62
CA ILE A 98 23.99 -9.31 7.20
C ILE A 98 24.58 -8.33 6.16
N HIS A 99 23.69 -7.67 5.43
CA HIS A 99 23.99 -6.65 4.43
C HIS A 99 23.76 -5.24 5.03
N GLY A 100 23.77 -4.22 4.18
CA GLY A 100 23.77 -2.81 4.61
C GLY A 100 24.40 -1.85 3.60
N ALA A 101 24.88 -2.38 2.47
CA ALA A 101 25.50 -1.61 1.41
C ALA A 101 25.22 -2.25 0.05
N VAL A 102 25.39 -1.45 -1.01
CA VAL A 102 25.30 -1.94 -2.39
C VAL A 102 26.63 -2.56 -2.80
N TYR A 103 26.59 -3.82 -3.23
CA TYR A 103 27.77 -4.54 -3.70
C TYR A 103 27.96 -4.34 -5.21
N PRO A 104 29.04 -3.67 -5.66
CA PRO A 104 29.39 -3.65 -7.07
C PRO A 104 29.90 -5.04 -7.47
N ILE A 105 29.28 -5.65 -8.49
CA ILE A 105 29.63 -6.99 -8.94
C ILE A 105 30.22 -6.97 -10.36
N SER A 106 31.05 -7.97 -10.65
CA SER A 106 31.64 -8.22 -11.95
C SER A 106 30.93 -9.38 -12.66
N LYS A 107 31.08 -9.51 -13.99
CA LYS A 107 30.46 -10.61 -14.76
C LYS A 107 30.88 -12.01 -14.27
N PRO A 108 32.18 -12.29 -13.99
CA PRO A 108 32.60 -13.58 -13.44
C PRO A 108 31.97 -13.92 -12.08
N ASP A 109 31.75 -12.91 -11.24
CA ASP A 109 31.19 -13.10 -9.90
C ASP A 109 29.66 -13.19 -9.89
N TYR A 110 28.99 -12.89 -11.00
CA TYR A 110 27.53 -12.79 -11.07
C TYR A 110 26.83 -14.06 -10.57
N SER A 111 27.26 -15.24 -11.02
CA SER A 111 26.64 -16.51 -10.60
C SER A 111 26.72 -16.71 -9.08
N ARG A 112 27.90 -16.48 -8.50
CA ARG A 112 28.11 -16.69 -7.06
C ARG A 112 27.38 -15.64 -6.22
N GLU A 113 27.49 -14.37 -6.62
CA GLU A 113 27.00 -13.25 -5.82
C GLU A 113 25.50 -13.01 -5.98
N VAL A 114 24.90 -13.44 -7.10
CA VAL A 114 23.48 -13.25 -7.40
C VAL A 114 22.73 -14.58 -7.36
N THR A 115 23.03 -15.49 -8.30
CA THR A 115 22.27 -16.73 -8.47
C THR A 115 22.40 -17.65 -7.26
N ASP A 116 23.62 -17.99 -6.85
CA ASP A 116 23.86 -18.92 -5.74
C ASP A 116 23.47 -18.29 -4.40
N ALA A 117 23.80 -17.01 -4.20
CA ALA A 117 23.42 -16.25 -3.01
C ALA A 117 21.89 -16.16 -2.84
N SER A 118 21.13 -16.15 -3.94
CA SER A 118 19.67 -16.06 -3.89
C SER A 118 18.98 -17.26 -3.24
N ASN A 119 19.69 -18.36 -3.03
CA ASN A 119 19.20 -19.51 -2.27
C ASN A 119 19.04 -19.21 -0.78
N ASN A 120 19.84 -18.29 -0.24
CA ASN A 120 19.80 -17.91 1.19
C ASN A 120 18.83 -16.76 1.48
N GLY A 121 18.41 -16.01 0.46
CA GLY A 121 17.49 -14.89 0.58
C GLY A 121 17.35 -14.14 -0.75
N PRO A 122 16.36 -13.25 -0.93
CA PRO A 122 16.20 -12.48 -2.15
C PRO A 122 17.44 -11.60 -2.44
N VAL A 123 17.89 -11.59 -3.69
CA VAL A 123 18.98 -10.72 -4.17
C VAL A 123 18.44 -9.77 -5.21
N LEU A 124 18.63 -8.47 -5.00
CA LEU A 124 18.21 -7.43 -5.92
C LEU A 124 19.42 -6.89 -6.67
N VAL A 125 19.33 -6.83 -8.00
CA VAL A 125 20.41 -6.36 -8.87
C VAL A 125 19.93 -5.16 -9.67
N ASN A 126 20.67 -4.05 -9.58
CA ASN A 126 20.48 -2.88 -10.42
C ASN A 126 21.49 -2.92 -11.60
N LEU A 127 20.97 -3.09 -12.81
CA LEU A 127 21.72 -2.95 -14.06
C LEU A 127 21.70 -1.48 -14.48
N THR A 128 22.83 -0.79 -14.32
CA THR A 128 22.95 0.64 -14.63
C THR A 128 23.43 0.89 -16.05
N SER A 129 23.09 2.05 -16.62
CA SER A 129 23.65 2.53 -17.89
C SER A 129 25.17 2.65 -17.81
N GLY A 130 25.85 2.23 -18.88
CA GLY A 130 27.31 2.30 -18.99
C GLY A 130 27.84 3.68 -19.39
N LEU A 131 26.97 4.52 -19.97
CA LEU A 131 27.32 5.83 -20.52
C LEU A 131 27.25 6.96 -19.48
N GLY A 132 26.62 6.70 -18.32
CA GLY A 132 26.51 7.68 -17.22
C GLY A 132 25.62 8.89 -17.51
N THR A 133 25.06 9.01 -18.71
CA THR A 133 24.14 10.09 -19.13
C THR A 133 22.69 9.80 -18.77
N ASN A 134 22.36 8.56 -18.41
CA ASN A 134 21.00 8.14 -18.09
C ASN A 134 20.60 8.63 -16.69
N VAL A 135 19.66 9.59 -16.65
CA VAL A 135 19.18 10.21 -15.40
C VAL A 135 18.48 9.20 -14.49
N GLU A 136 17.66 8.31 -15.05
CA GLU A 136 16.95 7.27 -14.30
C GLU A 136 17.94 6.34 -13.57
N SER A 137 19.02 5.93 -14.25
CA SER A 137 20.06 5.10 -13.64
C SER A 137 20.70 5.78 -12.45
N ARG A 138 21.00 7.09 -12.55
CA ARG A 138 21.59 7.87 -11.45
C ARG A 138 20.63 7.99 -10.26
N VAL A 139 19.36 8.30 -10.51
CA VAL A 139 18.34 8.41 -9.44
C VAL A 139 18.19 7.07 -8.74
N LEU A 140 18.05 5.98 -9.50
CA LEU A 140 17.93 4.65 -8.93
C LEU A 140 19.19 4.27 -8.14
N THR A 141 20.41 4.56 -8.61
CA THR A 141 21.64 4.24 -7.87
C THR A 141 21.69 4.86 -6.48
N GLU A 142 21.28 6.12 -6.32
CA GLU A 142 21.26 6.76 -4.99
C GLU A 142 20.16 6.17 -4.11
N LEU A 143 18.96 5.95 -4.67
CA LEU A 143 17.86 5.29 -3.97
C LEU A 143 18.22 3.84 -3.56
N TRP A 144 18.99 3.13 -4.39
CA TRP A 144 19.47 1.78 -4.12
C TRP A 144 20.39 1.72 -2.91
N ARG A 145 21.23 2.75 -2.70
CA ARG A 145 22.09 2.85 -1.52
C ARG A 145 21.29 3.11 -0.26
N GLN A 146 20.29 3.98 -0.34
CA GLN A 146 19.36 4.20 0.75
C GLN A 146 18.64 2.90 1.13
N ALA A 147 18.01 2.23 0.15
CA ALA A 147 17.33 0.95 0.35
C ALA A 147 18.26 -0.12 0.94
N ALA A 148 19.50 -0.25 0.45
CA ALA A 148 20.45 -1.21 1.00
C ALA A 148 20.81 -0.96 2.47
N THR A 149 20.77 0.30 2.91
CA THR A 149 21.04 0.67 4.31
C THR A 149 19.85 0.34 5.19
N GLU A 150 18.63 0.60 4.70
CA GLU A 150 17.39 0.38 5.44
C GLU A 150 16.96 -1.10 5.49
N TYR A 151 17.25 -1.87 4.43
CA TYR A 151 16.95 -3.29 4.28
C TYR A 151 18.22 -4.15 4.36
N GLY A 152 18.92 -4.08 5.49
CA GLY A 152 20.18 -4.81 5.71
C GLY A 152 20.03 -6.33 5.65
N GLU A 153 18.81 -6.88 5.74
CA GLU A 153 18.54 -8.30 5.60
C GLU A 153 18.50 -8.78 4.13
N LEU A 154 18.43 -7.85 3.17
CA LEU A 154 18.38 -8.14 1.75
C LEU A 154 19.69 -7.77 1.07
N LYS A 155 20.06 -8.54 0.04
CA LYS A 155 21.31 -8.29 -0.70
C LYS A 155 21.05 -7.38 -1.90
N PHE A 156 21.68 -6.22 -1.91
CA PHE A 156 21.62 -5.27 -3.02
C PHE A 156 22.92 -5.30 -3.82
N CYS A 157 22.83 -5.57 -5.11
CA CYS A 157 23.95 -5.61 -6.04
C CYS A 157 23.79 -4.56 -7.13
N GLN A 158 24.91 -4.14 -7.71
CA GLN A 158 24.94 -3.22 -8.84
C GLN A 158 25.97 -3.69 -9.87
N ILE A 159 25.61 -3.63 -11.14
CA ILE A 159 26.49 -3.93 -12.27
C ILE A 159 26.11 -3.06 -13.46
N ARG A 160 27.06 -2.75 -14.34
CA ARG A 160 26.72 -2.09 -15.60
C ARG A 160 26.00 -3.08 -16.53
N GLY A 161 24.94 -2.64 -17.20
CA GLY A 161 24.12 -3.48 -18.07
C GLY A 161 24.93 -4.16 -19.18
N ASP A 162 25.85 -3.41 -19.81
CA ASP A 162 26.77 -3.89 -20.86
C ASP A 162 27.76 -4.95 -20.37
N MET A 163 28.15 -4.89 -19.09
CA MET A 163 29.02 -5.89 -18.47
C MET A 163 28.25 -7.13 -18.03
N ALA A 164 27.02 -6.97 -17.53
CA ALA A 164 26.18 -8.09 -17.10
C ALA A 164 25.75 -8.95 -18.29
N ILE A 165 25.23 -8.30 -19.34
CA ILE A 165 24.71 -8.94 -20.54
C ILE A 165 25.35 -8.26 -21.74
N GLU A 166 26.04 -9.06 -22.58
CA GLU A 166 26.75 -8.54 -23.73
C GLU A 166 25.76 -7.92 -24.74
N GLY A 167 25.98 -6.66 -25.11
CA GLY A 167 25.10 -5.92 -26.02
C GLY A 167 23.76 -5.49 -25.42
N TYR A 168 23.61 -5.49 -24.09
CA TYR A 168 22.38 -5.01 -23.45
C TYR A 168 22.08 -3.56 -23.86
N PRO A 169 20.89 -3.25 -24.40
CA PRO A 169 20.58 -1.90 -24.88
C PRO A 169 20.57 -0.88 -23.74
N ASP A 170 21.34 0.21 -23.86
CA ASP A 170 21.41 1.23 -22.81
C ASP A 170 20.07 1.93 -22.55
N ARG A 171 19.17 1.95 -23.55
CA ARG A 171 17.78 2.44 -23.42
C ARG A 171 16.93 1.62 -22.44
N ASN A 172 17.32 0.38 -22.16
CA ASN A 172 16.63 -0.48 -21.20
C ASN A 172 17.14 -0.25 -19.77
N CYS A 173 18.22 0.52 -19.60
CA CYS A 173 18.75 0.86 -18.29
C CYS A 173 18.00 2.07 -17.68
N PRO A 174 17.81 2.09 -16.34
CA PRO A 174 18.18 1.03 -15.42
C PRO A 174 17.23 -0.18 -15.54
N THR A 175 17.73 -1.37 -15.24
CA THR A 175 16.90 -2.58 -15.10
C THR A 175 17.09 -3.16 -13.71
N ILE A 176 15.99 -3.41 -13.00
CA ILE A 176 16.02 -4.12 -11.72
C ILE A 176 15.72 -5.58 -11.98
N LEU A 177 16.58 -6.47 -11.49
CA LEU A 177 16.36 -7.91 -11.47
C LEU A 177 16.29 -8.37 -10.03
N VAL A 178 15.27 -9.15 -9.70
CA VAL A 178 15.15 -9.77 -8.39
C VAL A 178 15.27 -11.27 -8.55
N TYR A 179 16.23 -11.85 -7.84
CA TYR A 179 16.51 -13.27 -7.80
C TYR A 179 16.05 -13.87 -6.48
N HIS A 180 15.44 -15.06 -6.54
CA HIS A 180 15.10 -15.85 -5.37
C HIS A 180 15.22 -17.34 -5.72
N LYS A 181 15.95 -18.10 -4.90
CA LYS A 181 16.17 -19.55 -5.07
C LYS A 181 16.75 -19.95 -6.44
N GLY A 182 17.63 -19.12 -6.98
CA GLY A 182 18.32 -19.33 -8.27
C GLY A 182 17.61 -18.73 -9.48
N ASP A 183 16.32 -18.40 -9.36
CA ASP A 183 15.50 -17.93 -10.47
C ASP A 183 15.21 -16.43 -10.41
N ILE A 184 14.97 -15.82 -11.57
CA ILE A 184 14.49 -14.44 -11.67
C ILE A 184 12.98 -14.44 -11.37
N VAL A 185 12.60 -13.84 -10.25
CA VAL A 185 11.20 -13.73 -9.83
C VAL A 185 10.53 -12.47 -10.33
N LYS A 186 11.30 -11.39 -10.51
CA LYS A 186 10.80 -10.11 -11.02
C LYS A 186 11.86 -9.41 -11.85
N GLN A 187 11.41 -8.79 -12.93
CA GLN A 187 12.21 -7.93 -13.77
C GLN A 187 11.45 -6.63 -14.01
N VAL A 188 12.15 -5.51 -13.82
CA VAL A 188 11.62 -4.18 -14.14
C VAL A 188 12.59 -3.49 -15.08
N VAL A 189 12.15 -3.29 -16.33
CA VAL A 189 12.95 -2.66 -17.38
C VAL A 189 12.58 -1.19 -17.46
N THR A 190 13.56 -0.30 -17.32
CA THR A 190 13.39 1.16 -17.12
C THR A 190 12.57 1.50 -15.88
N LEU A 191 12.63 2.77 -15.46
CA LEU A 191 11.78 3.23 -14.35
C LEU A 191 10.37 3.63 -14.80
N MET A 192 10.06 3.59 -16.10
CA MET A 192 8.77 4.06 -16.62
C MET A 192 7.56 3.35 -16.00
N THR A 193 7.73 2.10 -15.56
CA THR A 193 6.67 1.31 -14.92
C THR A 193 6.51 1.63 -13.42
N ILE A 194 7.47 2.34 -12.82
CA ILE A 194 7.57 2.66 -11.39
C ILE A 194 7.94 4.15 -11.22
N SER A 195 7.03 5.03 -11.65
CA SER A 195 7.11 6.50 -11.45
C SER A 195 8.27 7.23 -12.17
N GLY A 196 9.09 6.55 -12.95
CA GLY A 196 10.15 7.14 -13.76
C GLY A 196 11.23 7.83 -12.91
N VAL A 197 11.63 9.04 -13.33
CA VAL A 197 12.63 9.87 -12.62
C VAL A 197 12.16 10.32 -11.23
N ARG A 198 10.85 10.23 -10.94
CA ARG A 198 10.27 10.57 -9.65
C ARG A 198 10.17 9.39 -8.68
N ILE A 199 10.78 8.26 -9.01
CA ILE A 199 10.82 7.11 -8.12
C ILE A 199 11.34 7.50 -6.73
N GLY A 200 10.70 6.98 -5.68
CA GLY A 200 11.13 7.11 -4.30
C GLY A 200 11.14 5.76 -3.60
N MET A 201 11.33 5.80 -2.28
CA MET A 201 11.27 4.61 -1.44
C MET A 201 9.93 3.86 -1.52
N PRO A 202 8.74 4.52 -1.65
CA PRO A 202 7.47 3.80 -1.74
C PRO A 202 7.39 2.81 -2.90
N GLU A 203 7.96 3.12 -4.07
CA GLU A 203 8.01 2.20 -5.19
C GLU A 203 8.95 1.00 -4.93
N ILE A 204 10.05 1.21 -4.20
CA ILE A 204 10.96 0.14 -3.79
C ILE A 204 10.27 -0.76 -2.76
N ASP A 205 9.54 -0.18 -1.82
CA ASP A 205 8.73 -0.92 -0.84
C ASP A 205 7.72 -1.82 -1.54
N GLY A 206 6.96 -1.25 -2.49
CA GLY A 206 5.99 -2.00 -3.29
C GLY A 206 6.64 -3.15 -4.05
N LEU A 207 7.81 -2.93 -4.65
CA LEU A 207 8.57 -3.98 -5.33
C LEU A 207 8.99 -5.10 -4.37
N LEU A 208 9.46 -4.76 -3.16
CA LEU A 208 9.87 -5.72 -2.15
C LEU A 208 8.70 -6.53 -1.59
N ILE A 209 7.54 -5.89 -1.40
CA ILE A 209 6.30 -6.54 -0.96
C ILE A 209 5.79 -7.48 -2.06
N GLU A 210 5.78 -7.04 -3.32
CA GLU A 210 5.31 -7.84 -4.46
C GLU A 210 6.12 -9.13 -4.60
N VAL A 211 7.44 -9.07 -4.40
CA VAL A 211 8.31 -10.24 -4.45
C VAL A 211 8.21 -11.11 -3.17
N GLY A 212 7.59 -10.61 -2.11
CA GLY A 212 7.51 -11.28 -0.82
C GLY A 212 8.84 -11.25 -0.05
N ALA A 213 9.72 -10.29 -0.37
CA ALA A 213 10.98 -10.08 0.35
C ALA A 213 10.74 -9.42 1.72
N ILE A 214 9.73 -8.55 1.80
CA ILE A 214 9.22 -7.95 3.04
C ILE A 214 7.72 -8.17 3.16
N LYS A 215 7.17 -7.99 4.36
CA LYS A 215 5.72 -8.06 4.59
C LYS A 215 5.08 -6.71 4.32
N ASP A 216 3.79 -6.71 3.96
CA ASP A 216 3.03 -5.46 3.78
C ASP A 216 2.93 -4.65 5.09
N ASN A 217 2.89 -5.33 6.23
CA ASN A 217 2.90 -4.73 7.55
C ASN A 217 4.30 -4.42 8.11
N ASP A 218 5.31 -4.32 7.24
CA ASP A 218 6.63 -3.87 7.65
C ASP A 218 6.58 -2.40 8.11
N MET A 219 7.17 -2.15 9.27
CA MET A 219 7.14 -0.83 9.90
C MET A 219 7.76 0.28 9.08
N ARG A 220 8.83 -0.04 8.34
CA ARG A 220 9.48 0.93 7.47
C ARG A 220 8.49 1.42 6.42
N VAL A 221 7.66 0.52 5.90
CA VAL A 221 6.62 0.82 4.91
C VAL A 221 5.45 1.57 5.55
N LEU A 222 4.93 1.07 6.67
CA LEU A 222 3.82 1.71 7.39
C LEU A 222 4.14 3.14 7.80
N LYS A 223 5.35 3.38 8.32
CA LYS A 223 5.84 4.71 8.68
C LYS A 223 5.86 5.64 7.48
N ARG A 224 6.43 5.21 6.35
CA ARG A 224 6.45 6.04 5.13
C ARG A 224 5.05 6.33 4.59
N ARG A 225 4.10 5.40 4.72
CA ARG A 225 2.70 5.64 4.33
C ARG A 225 2.03 6.67 5.23
N LYS A 226 2.20 6.54 6.55
CA LYS A 226 1.70 7.51 7.53
C LYS A 226 2.29 8.90 7.31
N ASP A 227 3.61 9.01 7.18
CA ASP A 227 4.29 10.28 6.92
C ASP A 227 3.77 10.95 5.63
N ALA A 228 3.46 10.16 4.60
CA ALA A 228 2.88 10.67 3.36
C ALA A 228 1.44 11.18 3.53
N GLU A 229 0.63 10.47 4.32
CA GLU A 229 -0.74 10.87 4.67
C GLU A 229 -0.77 12.16 5.49
N ASP A 230 0.07 12.27 6.52
CA ASP A 230 0.20 13.47 7.37
C ASP A 230 0.62 14.69 6.53
N LEU A 231 1.58 14.52 5.62
CA LEU A 231 2.01 15.58 4.69
C LEU A 231 0.91 16.00 3.70
N GLU A 232 0.01 15.10 3.31
CA GLU A 232 -1.14 15.44 2.49
C GLU A 232 -2.20 16.22 3.28
N GLU A 233 -2.47 15.82 4.52
CA GLU A 233 -3.40 16.50 5.41
C GLU A 233 -2.94 17.94 5.67
N GLU A 234 -1.68 18.14 6.05
CA GLU A 234 -1.11 19.47 6.23
C GLU A 234 -1.23 20.36 4.98
N LYS A 235 -1.07 19.78 3.79
CA LYS A 235 -1.21 20.52 2.53
C LYS A 235 -2.67 20.92 2.27
N ARG A 236 -3.64 20.07 2.63
CA ARG A 236 -5.07 20.37 2.52
C ARG A 236 -5.46 21.50 3.46
N GLU A 237 -4.98 21.46 4.70
CA GLU A 237 -5.23 22.49 5.70
C GLU A 237 -4.62 23.85 5.31
N LYS A 238 -3.37 23.85 4.82
CA LYS A 238 -2.67 25.07 4.37
C LYS A 238 -3.19 25.59 3.02
N GLY A 239 -3.81 24.73 2.19
CA GLY A 239 -4.34 25.07 0.87
C GLY A 239 -5.71 25.77 0.86
N GLY A 240 -6.40 25.86 2.00
CA GLY A 240 -7.76 26.41 2.12
C GLY A 240 -7.89 27.93 2.09
N ILE A 241 -6.79 28.70 2.10
CA ILE A 241 -6.82 30.18 2.15
C ILE A 241 -6.38 30.78 0.80
N ARG A 242 -7.22 30.62 -0.22
CA ARG A 242 -7.27 31.56 -1.36
C ARG A 242 -8.70 32.01 -1.57
N GLY A 243 -9.22 32.69 -0.55
CA GLY A 243 -10.43 33.48 -0.63
C GLY A 243 -10.22 34.65 -1.60
N SER A 244 -11.06 34.68 -2.63
CA SER A 244 -11.34 35.85 -3.45
C SER A 244 -11.78 37.02 -2.57
N SER A 245 -10.89 37.96 -2.27
CA SER A 245 -11.29 39.32 -1.89
C SER A 245 -11.18 40.21 -3.12
N THR A 246 -12.31 40.29 -3.84
CA THR A 246 -12.59 41.34 -4.81
C THR A 246 -12.27 42.68 -4.18
N GLN A 247 -11.35 43.38 -4.83
CA GLN A 247 -10.98 44.76 -4.66
C GLN A 247 -12.23 45.66 -4.57
N ALA A 248 -12.63 46.04 -3.35
CA ALA A 248 -13.57 47.12 -3.12
C ALA A 248 -12.76 48.37 -2.73
N ASN A 249 -12.61 49.27 -3.71
CA ASN A 249 -12.21 50.65 -3.45
C ASN A 249 -13.15 51.25 -2.40
N VAL A 250 -12.63 51.59 -1.24
CA VAL A 250 -13.25 52.58 -0.36
C VAL A 250 -12.24 53.70 -0.20
N ALA A 251 -12.70 54.87 -0.61
CA ALA A 251 -11.94 56.10 -0.69
C ALA A 251 -11.45 56.57 0.68
N ASP A 252 -10.29 57.21 0.62
CA ASP A 252 -9.73 58.18 1.57
C ASP A 252 -10.85 59.07 2.15
N ASP A 253 -11.02 59.06 3.47
CA ASP A 253 -11.62 60.17 4.20
C ASP A 253 -10.98 60.24 5.59
N ASP A 254 -10.46 61.43 5.87
CA ASP A 254 -9.71 61.83 7.06
C ASP A 254 -10.49 61.58 8.36
N ASP A 255 -9.80 61.21 9.45
CA ASP A 255 -10.06 61.85 10.74
C ASP A 255 -8.91 61.61 11.74
N ASP A 256 -8.33 62.74 12.13
CA ASP A 256 -7.37 63.01 13.21
C ASP A 256 -7.98 62.69 14.60
N TRP A 257 -7.14 62.62 15.65
CA TRP A 257 -7.40 62.92 17.08
C TRP A 257 -6.77 61.96 18.13
N ASP A 258 -5.82 62.57 18.87
CA ASP A 258 -5.11 62.25 20.13
C ASP A 258 -3.96 61.23 20.16
#